data_AF-A0AAW5YCZ2-F1
#
_entry.id   AF-A0AAW5YCZ2-F1
#
_cell.length_a   1.000
_cell.length_b   1.000
_cell.length_c   1.000
_cell.angle_alpha   90.00
_cell.angle_beta   90.00
_cell.angle_gamma   90.00
#
_symmetry.space_group_name_H-M   'P 1'
#
loop_
_entity.id
_entity.type
_entity.pdbx_description
1 polymer ?
#
loop_
_entity_poly.entity_id
_entity_poly.type
_entity_poly.pdbx_seq_one_letter_code
_entity_poly.pdbx_strand_id
1 'polypeptide(L)'
;MNNVIKKVDLTDAKSSNLVALIYSNEVILVEEAFCPKEIKLKFNEIAILSAIKTAHIMKVSIRKELDAFFHDTGVLLVKHSAEYGNSQSITMHFEQFKKLQHEIEYLSKSM
;
A
#
# COMPACT_ATOMS: atom_id res chain seq x y z
N MET A 1 -3.14 -1.62 21.46
CA MET A 1 -2.41 -1.64 20.17
C MET A 1 -2.18 -3.09 19.74
N ASN A 2 -3.24 -3.88 19.52
CA ASN A 2 -3.13 -5.33 19.23
C ASN A 2 -4.20 -5.85 18.24
N ASN A 3 -4.76 -4.97 17.39
CA ASN A 3 -5.89 -5.34 16.51
C ASN A 3 -5.45 -5.65 15.07
N VAL A 4 -4.21 -6.10 14.86
CA VAL A 4 -3.79 -6.62 13.55
C VAL A 4 -4.54 -7.93 13.32
N ILE A 5 -5.44 -7.96 12.34
CA ILE A 5 -6.19 -9.15 11.95
C ILE A 5 -5.25 -10.13 11.25
N LYS A 6 -4.41 -9.63 10.35
CA LYS A 6 -3.46 -10.44 9.59
C LYS A 6 -2.22 -9.63 9.20
N LYS A 7 -1.04 -10.23 9.35
CA LYS A 7 0.23 -9.77 8.75
C LYS A 7 0.40 -10.50 7.42
N VAL A 8 0.57 -9.77 6.32
CA VAL A 8 0.81 -10.33 4.99
C VAL A 8 2.21 -9.93 4.55
N ASP A 9 3.06 -10.92 4.32
CA ASP A 9 4.37 -10.70 3.71
C ASP A 9 4.19 -10.42 2.22
N LEU A 10 4.65 -9.25 1.79
CA LEU A 10 4.62 -8.80 0.40
C LEU A 10 6.02 -8.73 -0.20
N THR A 11 7.06 -9.22 0.48
CA THR A 11 8.44 -9.18 0.00
C THR A 11 8.55 -9.85 -1.36
N ASP A 12 9.16 -9.14 -2.32
CA ASP A 12 9.53 -9.66 -3.64
C ASP A 12 11.06 -9.63 -3.76
N ALA A 13 11.66 -10.52 -4.55
CA ALA A 13 13.10 -10.61 -4.72
C ALA A 13 13.74 -9.32 -5.28
N LYS A 14 12.92 -8.41 -5.84
CA LYS A 14 13.31 -7.13 -6.41
C LYS A 14 12.92 -5.92 -5.56
N SER A 15 12.14 -6.11 -4.50
CA SER A 15 11.66 -5.02 -3.64
C SER A 15 12.15 -5.20 -2.22
N SER A 16 12.19 -4.10 -1.48
CA SER A 16 12.39 -4.04 -0.04
C SER A 16 11.48 -5.01 0.73
N ASN A 17 11.84 -5.33 1.98
CA ASN A 17 11.04 -6.15 2.90
C ASN A 17 9.70 -5.46 3.21
N LEU A 18 8.72 -5.66 2.34
CA LEU A 18 7.42 -5.01 2.42
C LEU A 18 6.43 -5.91 3.13
N VAL A 19 5.76 -5.37 4.12
CA VAL A 19 4.73 -6.05 4.90
C VAL A 19 3.46 -5.22 4.88
N ALA A 20 2.32 -5.89 4.73
CA ALA A 20 1.01 -5.29 4.98
C ALA A 20 0.44 -5.78 6.32
N LEU A 21 0.11 -4.84 7.21
CA LEU A 21 -0.64 -5.08 8.43
C LEU A 21 -2.11 -4.76 8.19
N ILE A 22 -2.96 -5.78 8.15
CA ILE A 22 -4.40 -5.64 7.91
C ILE A 22 -5.12 -5.46 9.24
N TYR A 23 -5.88 -4.37 9.35
CA TYR A 23 -6.82 -4.07 10.43
C TYR A 23 -8.25 -4.11 9.90
N SER A 24 -9.25 -3.89 10.75
CA SER A 24 -10.67 -4.01 10.36
C SER A 24 -11.08 -3.12 9.19
N ASN A 25 -10.50 -1.91 9.06
CA ASN A 25 -10.90 -0.91 8.06
C ASN A 25 -9.75 -0.35 7.23
N GLU A 26 -8.52 -0.79 7.47
CA GLU A 26 -7.31 -0.18 6.92
C GLU A 26 -6.15 -1.18 6.83
N VAL A 27 -5.21 -0.87 5.95
CA VAL A 27 -3.93 -1.55 5.84
C VAL A 27 -2.82 -0.55 6.11
N ILE A 28 -1.85 -0.93 6.93
CA ILE A 28 -0.59 -0.21 7.07
C ILE A 28 0.47 -0.98 6.28
N LEU A 29 1.01 -0.35 5.24
CA LEU A 29 2.19 -0.82 4.53
C LEU A 29 3.43 -0.40 5.32
N VAL A 30 4.29 -1.36 5.63
CA VAL A 30 5.54 -1.16 6.35
C VAL A 30 6.68 -1.69 5.49
N GLU A 31 7.58 -0.80 5.09
CA GLU A 31 8.87 -1.18 4.51
C GLU A 31 9.85 -1.39 5.67
N GLU A 32 10.12 -2.65 6.02
CA GLU A 32 11.02 -3.02 7.12
C GLU A 32 12.48 -2.71 6.73
N ALA A 33 13.04 -1.64 7.30
CA ALA A 33 14.42 -1.18 7.12
C ALA A 33 14.92 -0.54 8.44
N PHE A 34 16.20 -0.12 8.49
CA PHE A 34 16.76 0.57 9.67
C PHE A 34 15.94 1.83 10.04
N CYS A 35 15.47 2.56 9.04
CA CYS A 35 14.44 3.59 9.19
C CYS A 35 13.16 3.10 8.51
N PRO A 36 12.19 2.51 9.24
CA PRO A 36 10.99 1.97 8.64
C PRO A 36 10.14 3.10 8.04
N LYS A 37 9.53 2.81 6.88
CA LYS A 37 8.55 3.70 6.26
C LYS A 37 7.18 3.10 6.39
N GLU A 38 6.20 3.95 6.70
CA GLU A 38 4.82 3.52 6.91
C GLU A 38 3.85 4.36 6.09
N ILE A 39 3.03 3.70 5.29
CA ILE A 39 1.93 4.33 4.55
C ILE A 39 0.65 3.59 4.87
N LYS A 40 -0.35 4.34 5.33
CA LYS A 40 -1.67 3.82 5.68
C LYS A 40 -2.65 4.03 4.55
N LEU A 41 -3.29 2.95 4.14
CA LEU A 41 -4.29 2.88 3.08
C LEU A 41 -5.63 2.37 3.61
N LYS A 42 -6.72 2.92 3.10
CA LYS A 42 -8.06 2.35 3.28
C LYS A 42 -8.32 1.26 2.24
N PHE A 43 -9.23 0.33 2.53
CA PHE A 43 -9.54 -0.76 1.60
C PHE A 43 -10.05 -0.28 0.24
N ASN A 44 -10.86 0.78 0.23
CA ASN A 44 -11.33 1.40 -1.02
C ASN A 44 -10.20 2.04 -1.82
N GLU A 45 -9.19 2.65 -1.17
CA GLU A 45 -8.00 3.19 -1.83
C GLU A 45 -7.20 2.07 -2.50
N ILE A 46 -7.05 0.92 -1.84
CA ILE A 46 -6.38 -0.27 -2.41
C ILE A 46 -7.15 -0.80 -3.62
N ALA A 47 -8.47 -0.88 -3.54
CA ALA A 47 -9.33 -1.29 -4.66
C ALA A 47 -9.13 -0.40 -5.89
N ILE A 48 -9.18 0.93 -5.69
CA ILE A 48 -8.96 1.92 -6.75
C ILE A 48 -7.56 1.79 -7.36
N LEU A 49 -6.52 1.71 -6.53
CA LEU A 49 -5.13 1.58 -6.97
C LEU A 49 -4.90 0.35 -7.86
N SER A 50 -5.53 -0.78 -7.54
CA SER A 50 -5.42 -1.98 -8.37
C SER A 50 -6.08 -1.85 -9.75
N ALA A 51 -7.18 -1.11 -9.84
CA ALA A 51 -7.99 -1.00 -11.04
C ALA A 51 -7.37 -0.03 -12.05
N ILE A 52 -6.69 1.01 -11.57
CA ILE A 52 -6.10 2.08 -12.37
C ILE A 52 -5.00 1.60 -13.34
N LYS A 53 -4.40 0.41 -13.12
CA LYS A 53 -3.45 -0.21 -14.08
C LYS A 53 -3.96 -0.19 -15.52
N THR A 54 -5.28 -0.29 -15.69
CA THR A 54 -5.94 -0.39 -17.00
C THR A 54 -6.13 0.94 -17.72
N ALA A 55 -5.87 2.09 -17.07
CA ALA A 55 -6.30 3.40 -17.56
C ALA A 55 -5.14 4.29 -18.09
N HIS A 56 -3.90 3.81 -18.15
CA HIS A 56 -2.71 4.61 -18.52
C HIS A 56 -2.52 5.90 -17.69
N ILE A 57 -3.11 5.96 -16.50
CA ILE A 57 -2.98 7.10 -15.60
C ILE A 57 -1.61 7.03 -14.93
N MET A 58 -0.80 8.09 -15.05
CA MET A 58 0.55 8.14 -14.46
C MET A 58 0.57 8.67 -13.03
N LYS A 59 -0.41 9.49 -12.63
CA LYS A 59 -0.50 10.07 -11.28
C LYS A 59 -1.95 10.18 -10.82
N VAL A 60 -2.21 9.77 -9.58
CA VAL A 60 -3.48 10.02 -8.88
C VAL A 60 -3.18 10.62 -7.52
N SER A 61 -3.86 11.72 -7.19
CA SER A 61 -3.88 12.21 -5.81
C SER A 61 -4.99 11.47 -5.06
N ILE A 62 -4.63 10.59 -4.13
CA ILE A 62 -5.58 9.76 -3.37
C ILE A 62 -6.26 10.63 -2.31
N ARG A 63 -5.46 11.40 -1.57
CA ARG A 63 -5.89 12.40 -0.60
C ARG A 63 -4.80 13.46 -0.44
N LYS A 64 -5.10 14.55 0.27
CA LYS A 64 -4.23 15.74 0.42
C LYS A 64 -2.76 15.41 0.74
N GLU A 65 -2.51 14.36 1.50
CA GLU A 65 -1.19 13.93 1.99
C GLU A 65 -0.64 12.69 1.28
N LEU A 66 -1.31 12.16 0.26
CA LEU A 66 -0.94 10.89 -0.38
C LEU A 66 -1.17 10.92 -1.89
N ASP A 67 -0.08 10.83 -2.64
CA ASP A 67 -0.08 10.66 -4.08
C ASP A 67 0.33 9.23 -4.48
N ALA A 68 -0.18 8.77 -5.60
CA ALA A 68 0.20 7.52 -6.25
C ALA A 68 0.73 7.79 -7.66
N PHE A 69 1.94 7.31 -7.94
CA PHE A 69 2.58 7.39 -9.24
C PHE A 69 2.66 6.00 -9.85
N PHE A 70 2.02 5.81 -11.00
CA PHE A 70 1.95 4.52 -11.66
C PHE A 70 3.11 4.37 -12.63
N HIS A 71 3.72 3.20 -12.62
CA HIS A 71 4.75 2.77 -13.55
C HIS A 71 4.41 1.38 -14.09
N ASP A 72 5.16 0.90 -15.08
CA ASP A 72 4.84 -0.34 -15.81
C ASP A 72 4.64 -1.56 -14.90
N THR A 73 5.35 -1.58 -13.76
CA THR A 73 5.41 -2.73 -12.85
C THR A 73 4.66 -2.52 -11.53
N GLY A 74 4.11 -1.34 -11.25
CA GLY A 74 3.50 -1.06 -9.95
C GLY A 74 3.18 0.41 -9.70
N VAL A 75 3.15 0.76 -8.41
CA VAL A 75 2.78 2.08 -7.91
C VAL A 75 3.79 2.54 -6.87
N LEU A 76 4.31 3.74 -7.02
CA LEU A 76 5.02 4.48 -5.98
C LEU A 76 4.02 5.32 -5.21
N LEU A 77 3.79 4.96 -3.95
CA LEU A 77 3.00 5.73 -3.00
C LEU A 77 3.91 6.76 -2.34
N VAL A 78 3.51 8.02 -2.35
CA VAL A 78 4.26 9.12 -1.73
C VAL A 78 3.37 9.82 -0.72
N LYS A 79 3.71 9.68 0.55
CA LYS A 79 3.10 10.38 1.67
C LYS A 79 3.85 11.68 1.93
N HIS A 80 3.13 12.78 1.83
CA HIS A 80 3.64 14.14 2.08
C HIS A 80 3.42 14.51 3.55
N SER A 81 4.47 14.95 4.25
CA SER A 81 4.33 15.53 5.60
C SER A 81 4.06 17.03 5.54
N ALA A 82 3.29 17.54 6.50
CA ALA A 82 3.11 18.98 6.70
C ALA A 82 4.35 19.64 7.33
N GLU A 83 5.22 18.85 7.97
CA GLU A 83 6.50 19.31 8.51
C GLU A 83 7.58 19.22 7.42
N TYR A 84 8.20 20.37 7.14
CA TYR A 84 9.16 20.60 6.06
C TYR A 84 10.15 19.44 5.86
N GLY A 85 10.10 18.83 4.67
CA GLY A 85 11.19 18.01 4.13
C GLY A 85 11.10 16.49 4.32
N ASN A 86 10.14 15.96 5.07
CA ASN A 86 10.03 14.51 5.25
C ASN A 86 8.89 13.93 4.40
N SER A 87 9.24 13.25 3.30
CA SER A 87 8.29 12.46 2.51
C SER A 87 8.63 10.99 2.66
N GLN A 88 7.62 10.17 2.92
CA GLN A 88 7.77 8.73 2.98
C GLN A 88 7.25 8.15 1.67
N SER A 89 7.99 7.25 1.06
CA SER A 89 7.54 6.57 -0.14
C SER A 89 7.73 5.07 -0.06
N ILE A 90 6.71 4.34 -0.53
CA ILE A 90 6.71 2.88 -0.63
C ILE A 90 6.33 2.52 -2.06
N THR A 91 7.17 1.71 -2.69
CA THR A 91 6.86 1.10 -3.98
C THR A 91 6.12 -0.21 -3.74
N MET A 92 5.03 -0.43 -4.45
CA MET A 92 4.26 -1.66 -4.41
C MET A 92 3.96 -2.14 -5.83
N HIS A 93 4.39 -3.36 -6.15
CA HIS A 93 4.18 -4.01 -7.44
C HIS A 93 2.74 -4.48 -7.59
N PHE A 94 2.26 -4.58 -8.84
CA PHE A 94 0.89 -5.02 -9.10
C PHE A 94 0.59 -6.43 -8.58
N GLU A 95 1.56 -7.33 -8.57
CA GLU A 95 1.39 -8.67 -7.98
C GLU A 95 1.25 -8.61 -6.45
N GLN A 96 1.94 -7.68 -5.78
CA GLN A 96 1.78 -7.44 -4.35
C GLN A 96 0.38 -6.86 -4.06
N PHE A 97 -0.14 -5.96 -4.92
CA PHE A 97 -1.52 -5.47 -4.81
C PHE A 97 -2.54 -6.60 -4.94
N LYS A 98 -2.40 -7.48 -5.94
CA LYS A 98 -3.29 -8.63 -6.11
C LYS A 98 -3.28 -9.56 -4.90
N LYS A 99 -2.08 -9.87 -4.38
CA LYS A 99 -1.93 -10.69 -3.17
C LYS A 99 -2.62 -10.05 -1.97
N LEU A 100 -2.40 -8.74 -1.75
CA LEU A 100 -3.03 -8.02 -0.65
C LEU A 100 -4.56 -7.99 -0.78
N GLN A 101 -5.09 -7.75 -1.99
CA GLN A 101 -6.53 -7.75 -2.22
C GLN A 101 -7.17 -9.10 -1.98
N HIS A 102 -6.55 -10.17 -2.47
CA HIS A 102 -7.03 -11.52 -2.23
C HIS A 102 -7.16 -11.81 -0.72
N GLU A 103 -6.19 -11.36 0.08
CA GLU A 103 -6.21 -11.54 1.52
C GLU A 103 -7.31 -10.72 2.21
N ILE A 104 -7.53 -9.48 1.78
CA ILE A 104 -8.63 -8.64 2.29
C ILE A 104 -9.99 -9.26 1.96
N GLU A 105 -10.18 -9.75 0.73
CA GLU A 105 -11.43 -10.40 0.29
C GLU A 105 -11.67 -11.74 0.99
N TYR A 106 -10.61 -12.50 1.25
CA TYR A 106 -10.71 -13.75 2.00
C TYR A 106 -11.18 -13.49 3.44
N LEU A 107 -10.61 -12.46 4.09
CA LEU A 107 -11.00 -12.05 5.43
C LEU A 107 -12.45 -11.56 5.48
N SER A 108 -12.90 -10.78 4.50
CA SER A 108 -14.29 -10.28 4.47
C SER A 108 -15.34 -11.37 4.26
N LYS A 109 -14.98 -12.48 3.61
CA LYS A 109 -15.86 -13.66 3.45
C LYS A 109 -15.86 -14.59 4.67
N SER A 110 -14.84 -14.51 5.51
CA SER A 110 -14.64 -15.38 6.67
C SER A 110 -15.15 -14.77 7.98
N MET A 111 -15.57 -13.50 7.96
CA MET A 111 -16.22 -12.78 9.06
C MET A 111 -17.73 -12.74 8.87
#